data_AF-A0A5K0ZK67-F1
#
_entry.id   AF-A0A5K0ZK67-F1
#
_cell.length_a   1.000
_cell.length_b   1.000
_cell.length_c   1.000
_cell.angle_alpha   90.00
_cell.angle_beta   90.00
_cell.angle_gamma   90.00
#
_symmetry.space_group_name_H-M   'P 1'
#
loop_
_entity.id
_entity.type
_entity.pdbx_description
1 polymer ?
#
loop_
_entity_poly.entity_id
_entity_poly.type
_entity_poly.pdbx_seq_one_letter_code
_entity_poly.pdbx_strand_id
1 'polypeptide(L)' 'VIVPPDGYLKAVRGLCSSHNILMIADEIQTGIARTGKMLACDWENIRPDVV' A
#
# COMPACT_ATOMS: atom_id res chain seq x y z
N VAL A 1 -7.49 7.40 -12.09
CA VAL A 1 -7.16 6.62 -10.88
C VAL A 1 -7.81 5.26 -11.03
N ILE A 2 -7.06 4.18 -10.94
CA ILE A 2 -7.58 2.80 -10.92
C ILE A 2 -7.45 2.32 -9.48
N VAL A 3 -8.56 1.93 -8.87
CA VAL A 3 -8.59 1.40 -7.51
C VAL A 3 -8.50 -0.12 -7.61
N PRO A 4 -7.52 -0.78 -6.95
CA PRO A 4 -7.45 -2.24 -6.96
C PRO A 4 -8.64 -2.83 -6.19
N PRO A 5 -9.00 -4.10 -6.44
CA PRO A 5 -9.99 -4.79 -5.63
C PRO A 5 -9.57 -4.86 -4.16
N ASP A 6 -10.55 -4.92 -3.25
CA ASP A 6 -10.31 -5.00 -1.81
C ASP A 6 -9.38 -6.17 -1.44
N GLY A 7 -8.37 -5.87 -0.61
CA GLY A 7 -7.42 -6.86 -0.09
C GLY A 7 -6.24 -7.14 -1.02
N TYR A 8 -6.17 -6.49 -2.18
CA TYR A 8 -5.05 -6.62 -3.10
C TYR A 8 -3.72 -6.20 -2.45
N LEU A 9 -3.66 -5.05 -1.79
CA LEU A 9 -2.41 -4.56 -1.18
C LEU A 9 -1.99 -5.43 0.00
N LYS A 10 -2.96 -5.97 0.75
CA LYS A 10 -2.74 -6.92 1.83
C LYS A 10 -2.17 -8.25 1.33
N ALA A 11 -2.68 -8.76 0.21
CA ALA A 11 -2.14 -9.95 -0.43
C ALA A 11 -0.69 -9.73 -0.92
N VAL A 12 -0.43 -8.61 -1.58
CA VAL A 12 0.93 -8.22 -2.02
C VAL A 12 1.88 -8.11 -0.83
N ARG A 13 1.47 -7.43 0.26
CA ARG A 13 2.28 -7.31 1.48
C ARG A 13 2.64 -8.68 2.06
N GLY A 14 1.67 -9.59 2.14
CA GLY A 14 1.86 -10.96 2.61
C GLY A 14 2.86 -11.74 1.75
N LEU A 15 2.74 -11.62 0.43
CA LEU A 15 3.67 -12.24 -0.51
C LEU A 15 5.09 -11.71 -0.31
N CYS A 16 5.26 -10.39 -0.27
CA CYS A 16 6.56 -9.76 -0.05
C CYS A 16 7.21 -10.22 1.26
N SER A 17 6.44 -10.30 2.35
CA SER A 17 6.93 -10.81 3.63
C SER A 17 7.35 -12.28 3.56
N SER A 18 6.59 -13.14 2.87
CA SER A 18 6.90 -14.58 2.76
C SER A 18 8.15 -14.89 1.93
N HIS A 19 8.52 -13.99 1.01
CA HIS A 19 9.64 -14.17 0.09
C HIS A 19 10.84 -13.27 0.37
N ASN A 20 10.85 -12.55 1.48
CA ASN A 20 11.90 -11.57 1.82
C ASN A 20 12.11 -10.52 0.70
N ILE A 21 11.00 -9.99 0.19
CA ILE A 21 10.97 -8.95 -0.85
C ILE A 21 10.58 -7.62 -0.21
N LEU A 22 11.23 -6.54 -0.64
CA LEU A 22 10.86 -5.18 -0.26
C LEU A 22 9.58 -4.75 -0.98
N MET A 23 8.63 -4.20 -0.24
CA MET A 23 7.45 -3.53 -0.78
C MET A 23 7.68 -2.02 -0.74
N ILE A 24 7.57 -1.38 -1.90
CA ILE A 24 7.62 0.08 -2.03
C ILE A 24 6.21 0.55 -2.44
N ALA A 25 5.65 1.50 -1.70
CA ALA A 25 4.39 2.13 -2.05
C ALA A 25 4.65 3.56 -2.53
N ASP A 26 4.65 3.77 -3.85
CA ASP A 26 4.75 5.11 -4.41
C ASP A 26 3.46 5.90 -4.13
N GLU A 27 3.56 6.83 -3.19
CA GLU A 27 2.46 7.66 -2.72
C GLU A 27 2.60 9.11 -3.18
N ILE A 28 3.36 9.40 -4.25
CA ILE A 28 3.55 10.77 -4.77
C ILE A 28 2.20 11.42 -5.09
N GLN A 29 1.28 10.67 -5.70
CA GLN A 29 -0.06 11.19 -6.03
C GLN A 29 -1.08 10.99 -4.91
N THR A 30 -0.97 9.89 -4.16
CA THR A 30 -2.03 9.39 -3.26
C THR A 30 -1.81 9.73 -1.79
N GLY A 31 -0.60 10.14 -1.41
CA GLY A 31 -0.26 10.53 -0.04
C GLY A 31 -0.84 11.88 0.37
N ILE A 32 -0.53 12.27 1.61
CA ILE A 32 -0.93 13.54 2.23
C ILE A 32 -2.44 13.74 2.14
N ALA A 33 -3.19 12.80 2.71
CA ALA A 33 -4.65 12.87 2.85
C ALA A 33 -5.44 12.95 1.53
N ARG A 34 -4.82 12.81 0.35
CA ARG A 34 -5.51 12.88 -0.95
C ARG A 34 -6.68 11.91 -1.04
N THR A 35 -6.54 10.72 -0.47
CA THR A 35 -7.54 9.65 -0.50
C THR A 35 -8.40 9.59 0.75
N GLY A 36 -8.25 10.51 1.70
CA GLY A 36 -8.99 10.52 2.99
C GLY A 36 -8.25 9.87 4.17
N LYS A 37 -7.10 9.22 3.92
CA LYS A 37 -6.13 8.78 4.94
C LYS A 37 -4.74 9.35 4.64
N MET A 38 -3.85 9.37 5.62
CA MET A 38 -2.52 9.98 5.47
C MET A 38 -1.76 9.40 4.28
N LEU A 39 -1.76 8.08 4.15
CA LEU A 39 -1.30 7.32 2.99
C LEU A 39 -2.44 6.44 2.47
N ALA A 40 -2.46 6.13 1.18
CA ALA A 40 -3.46 5.24 0.60
C ALA A 40 -3.31 3.79 1.11
N CYS A 41 -2.09 3.34 1.41
CA CYS A 41 -1.86 2.01 2.00
C CYS A 41 -2.54 1.83 3.37
N ASP A 42 -2.83 2.92 4.09
CA ASP A 42 -3.53 2.88 5.38
C ASP A 42 -4.98 2.37 5.26
N TRP A 43 -5.59 2.38 4.07
CA TRP A 43 -6.93 1.84 3.86
C TRP A 43 -6.98 0.33 4.10
N GLU A 44 -5.91 -0.39 3.77
CA GLU A 44 -5.80 -1.83 4.01
C GLU A 44 -5.01 -2.18 5.29
N ASN A 45 -4.64 -1.17 6.09
CA ASN A 45 -3.85 -1.32 7.33
C ASN A 45 -2.53 -2.10 7.10
N ILE A 46 -1.85 -1.83 5.98
CA ILE A 46 -0.54 -2.42 5.67
C ILE A 46 0.57 -1.38 5.81
N ARG A 47 1.79 -1.85 6.08
CA ARG A 47 2.99 -1.01 6.12
C ARG A 47 3.98 -1.45 5.04
N PRO A 48 4.25 -0.62 4.02
CA PRO A 48 5.33 -0.88 3.07
C PRO A 48 6.69 -0.66 3.75
N ASP A 49 7.75 -1.17 3.13
CA ASP A 49 9.13 -1.00 3.61
C ASP A 49 9.66 0.41 3.24
N VAL A 50 9.18 0.97 2.12
CA VAL A 50 9.48 2.32 1.65
C VAL A 50 8.22 2.98 1.11
N VAL A 51 8.09 4.29 1.32
CA VAL A 51 7.05 5.17 0.76
C VAL A 51 7.70 6.22 -0.11
#